data_AF-A0A350JLT0-F1
#
_entry.id   AF-A0A350JLT0-F1
#
_cell.length_a   1.000
_cell.length_b   1.000
_cell.length_c   1.000
_cell.angle_alpha   90.00
_cell.angle_beta   90.00
_cell.angle_gamma   90.00
#
_symmetry.space_group_name_H-M   'P 1'
#
loop_
_entity.id
_entity.type
_entity.pdbx_description
1 polymer ?
#
loop_
_entity_poly.entity_id
_entity_poly.type
_entity_poly.pdbx_seq_one_letter_code
_entity_poly.pdbx_strand_id
1 'polypeptide(L)'
;MKFPSLMLLLAISLYSFIPDPETSIESIKLHNGGSPMYVYYIKGEDGAMVLDKLLEMANKKRKTNAHYSIRKLTVPGIEKPIKLSINDGVRIIENECFSGFRTFTSTKKRKEIIANMTEKDSRSIMIYVNENRLKYTPAIGSEAENEAMQLYFDSLISSD
;
A
#
# COMPACT_ATOMS: atom_id res chain seq x y z
N MET A 1 39.92 -42.32 15.02
CA MET A 1 39.51 -42.38 13.60
C MET A 1 38.21 -41.62 13.43
N LYS A 2 38.27 -40.59 12.57
CA LYS A 2 37.24 -39.85 11.82
C LYS A 2 35.79 -39.87 12.35
N PHE A 3 35.37 -38.78 12.99
CA PHE A 3 33.98 -38.34 13.02
C PHE A 3 33.64 -37.68 11.67
N PRO A 4 32.55 -38.06 10.99
CA PRO A 4 32.15 -37.35 9.78
C PRO A 4 31.45 -36.05 10.15
N SER A 5 31.85 -35.00 9.43
CA SER A 5 31.24 -33.69 9.36
C SER A 5 29.71 -33.74 9.25
N LEU A 6 29.02 -33.01 10.12
CA LEU A 6 27.67 -32.53 9.85
C LEU A 6 27.63 -31.03 10.17
N MET A 7 28.35 -30.26 9.35
CA MET A 7 28.05 -28.83 9.19
C MET A 7 26.72 -28.74 8.44
N LEU A 8 25.62 -28.74 9.20
CA LEU A 8 24.32 -28.36 8.69
C LEU A 8 24.34 -26.83 8.53
N LEU A 9 24.76 -26.38 7.35
CA LEU A 9 24.59 -25.01 6.89
C LEU A 9 23.09 -24.69 6.95
N LEU A 10 22.69 -23.92 7.96
CA LEU A 10 21.44 -23.18 7.98
C LEU A 10 21.48 -22.17 6.83
N ALA A 11 21.17 -22.64 5.63
CA ALA A 11 20.71 -21.79 4.54
C ALA A 11 19.28 -21.36 4.91
N ILE A 12 19.17 -20.39 5.83
CA ILE A 12 17.96 -19.57 5.91
C ILE A 12 18.01 -18.74 4.63
N SER A 13 17.38 -19.25 3.58
CA SER A 13 17.08 -18.46 2.40
C SER A 13 16.30 -17.24 2.89
N LEU A 14 16.98 -16.09 2.94
CA LEU A 14 16.34 -14.80 2.96
C LEU A 14 15.48 -14.78 1.70
N TYR A 15 14.20 -15.08 1.84
CA TYR A 15 13.18 -14.71 0.88
C TYR A 15 13.20 -13.19 0.84
N SER A 16 14.09 -12.67 0.01
CA SER A 16 14.00 -11.29 -0.46
C SER A 16 12.70 -11.27 -1.22
N PHE A 17 11.70 -10.64 -0.65
CA PHE A 17 10.41 -10.41 -1.30
C PHE A 17 10.74 -9.55 -2.52
N ILE A 18 10.94 -10.18 -3.67
CA ILE A 18 11.00 -9.48 -4.95
C ILE A 18 9.55 -9.14 -5.24
N PRO A 19 9.13 -7.87 -5.12
CA PRO A 19 7.77 -7.51 -5.45
C PRO A 19 7.55 -7.87 -6.92
N ASP A 20 6.52 -8.68 -7.18
CA ASP A 20 6.12 -9.03 -8.54
C ASP A 20 5.86 -7.72 -9.31
N PRO A 21 6.60 -7.46 -10.40
CA PRO A 21 6.39 -6.25 -11.19
C PRO A 21 5.01 -6.25 -11.86
N GLU A 22 4.37 -7.41 -12.04
CA GLU A 22 3.08 -7.56 -12.73
C GLU A 22 1.88 -7.24 -11.83
N THR A 23 2.02 -7.29 -10.50
CA THR A 23 0.91 -6.92 -9.62
C THR A 23 0.80 -5.40 -9.48
N SER A 24 -0.39 -4.88 -9.84
CA SER A 24 -0.69 -3.46 -9.69
C SER A 24 -0.88 -3.06 -8.23
N ILE A 25 -1.23 -4.02 -7.36
CA ILE A 25 -1.40 -3.85 -5.92
C ILE A 25 -0.27 -4.55 -5.17
N GLU A 26 0.40 -3.81 -4.30
CA GLU A 26 1.41 -4.32 -3.38
C GLU A 26 1.03 -3.97 -1.94
N SER A 27 1.04 -4.96 -1.04
CA SER A 27 0.86 -4.72 0.40
C SER A 27 2.18 -4.92 1.14
N ILE A 28 2.58 -3.95 1.94
CA ILE A 28 3.74 -4.04 2.84
C ILE A 28 3.25 -4.15 4.28
N LYS A 29 3.69 -5.19 4.98
CA LYS A 29 3.45 -5.38 6.41
C LYS A 29 4.50 -4.63 7.22
N LEU A 30 4.07 -3.65 8.00
CA LEU A 30 4.88 -2.89 8.94
C LEU A 30 4.57 -3.34 10.37
N HIS A 31 5.58 -3.31 11.25
CA HIS A 31 5.38 -3.52 12.68
C HIS A 31 5.38 -2.17 13.40
N ASN A 32 4.23 -1.76 13.95
CA ASN A 32 4.10 -0.54 14.73
C ASN A 32 3.69 -0.86 16.17
N GLY A 33 4.63 -0.78 17.11
CA GLY A 33 4.34 -0.99 18.54
C GLY A 33 3.73 -2.36 18.87
N GLY A 34 4.10 -3.41 18.12
CA GLY A 34 3.62 -4.78 18.33
C GLY A 34 2.37 -5.18 17.55
N SER A 35 1.70 -4.25 16.87
CA SER A 35 0.58 -4.56 15.97
C SER A 35 1.03 -4.51 14.50
N PRO A 36 0.64 -5.49 13.66
CA PRO A 36 0.87 -5.39 12.23
C PRO A 36 0.04 -4.24 11.65
N MET A 37 0.64 -3.51 10.72
CA MET A 37 -0.02 -2.48 9.93
C MET A 37 0.27 -2.76 8.47
N TYR A 38 -0.77 -2.91 7.66
CA TYR A 38 -0.61 -3.06 6.22
C TYR A 38 -0.72 -1.70 5.53
N VAL A 39 0.23 -1.45 4.63
CA VAL A 39 0.24 -0.28 3.74
C VAL A 39 0.13 -0.80 2.31
N TYR A 40 -0.81 -0.25 1.55
CA TYR A 40 -1.06 -0.66 0.18
C TYR A 40 -0.53 0.38 -0.78
N TYR A 41 0.16 -0.08 -1.82
CA TYR A 41 0.59 0.72 -2.96
C TYR A 41 -0.14 0.22 -4.19
N ILE A 42 -0.84 1.12 -4.88
CA ILE A 42 -1.50 0.81 -6.15
C ILE A 42 -0.86 1.65 -7.23
N LYS A 43 -0.24 0.98 -8.20
CA LYS A 43 0.64 1.57 -9.20
C LYS A 43 -0.16 2.06 -10.42
N GLY A 44 0.38 3.07 -11.10
CA GLY A 44 -0.06 3.48 -12.43
C GLY A 44 -1.51 3.97 -12.50
N GLU A 45 -2.17 3.60 -13.59
CA GLU A 45 -3.55 3.98 -13.88
C GLU A 45 -4.54 3.31 -12.92
N ASP A 46 -4.28 2.08 -12.49
CA ASP A 46 -5.07 1.39 -11.47
C ASP A 46 -5.14 2.19 -10.17
N GLY A 47 -4.04 2.82 -9.78
CA GLY A 47 -4.01 3.69 -8.60
C GLY A 47 -4.92 4.90 -8.75
N ALA A 48 -5.01 5.48 -9.94
CA ALA A 48 -5.93 6.59 -10.22
C ALA A 48 -7.39 6.11 -10.23
N MET A 49 -7.67 4.99 -10.90
CA MET A 49 -8.99 4.39 -10.99
C MET A 49 -9.55 4.00 -9.62
N VAL A 50 -8.75 3.33 -8.78
CA VAL A 50 -9.15 2.97 -7.42
C VAL A 50 -9.44 4.21 -6.59
N LEU A 51 -8.59 5.25 -6.67
CA LEU A 51 -8.85 6.51 -5.97
C LEU A 51 -10.18 7.13 -6.40
N ASP A 52 -10.45 7.22 -7.70
CA ASP A 52 -11.65 7.83 -8.22
C ASP A 52 -12.91 7.07 -7.79
N LYS A 53 -12.95 5.74 -7.95
CA LYS A 53 -14.06 4.89 -7.49
C LYS A 53 -14.29 4.99 -5.99
N LEU A 54 -13.21 4.98 -5.19
CA LEU A 54 -13.31 5.19 -3.74
C LEU A 54 -13.91 6.56 -3.40
N LEU A 55 -13.55 7.61 -4.13
CA LEU A 55 -14.07 8.96 -3.91
C LEU A 55 -15.53 9.11 -4.35
N GLU A 56 -15.97 8.36 -5.35
CA GLU A 56 -17.37 8.30 -5.80
C GLU A 56 -18.25 7.58 -4.77
N MET A 57 -17.79 6.45 -4.24
CA MET A 57 -18.51 5.66 -3.24
C MET A 57 -18.54 6.32 -1.85
N ALA A 58 -17.58 7.21 -1.56
CA ALA A 58 -17.41 7.78 -0.22
C ALA A 58 -18.46 8.84 0.14
N ASN A 59 -19.42 8.44 0.99
CA ASN A 59 -20.36 9.37 1.64
C ASN A 59 -19.69 10.46 2.50
N LYS A 60 -18.51 10.16 3.08
CA LYS A 60 -17.74 11.11 3.91
C LYS A 60 -16.29 11.12 3.48
N LYS A 61 -15.90 12.16 2.74
CA LYS A 61 -14.53 12.41 2.28
C LYS A 61 -13.99 13.75 2.76
N ARG A 62 -12.69 13.80 3.05
CA ARG A 62 -11.92 15.04 3.25
C ARG A 62 -10.70 15.01 2.34
N LYS A 63 -10.46 16.11 1.62
CA LYS A 63 -9.27 16.33 0.81
C LYS A 63 -8.43 17.45 1.43
N THR A 64 -7.14 17.22 1.56
CA THR A 64 -6.14 18.25 1.87
C THR A 64 -4.96 18.04 0.91
N ASN A 65 -4.80 18.90 -0.09
CA ASN A 65 -3.81 18.71 -1.16
C ASN A 65 -3.99 17.35 -1.87
N ALA A 66 -2.95 16.52 -1.92
CA ALA A 66 -3.02 15.14 -2.45
C ALA A 66 -3.25 14.08 -1.38
N HIS A 67 -3.72 14.48 -0.19
CA HIS A 67 -4.14 13.58 0.86
C HIS A 67 -5.67 13.49 0.90
N TYR A 68 -6.18 12.27 0.88
CA TYR A 68 -7.61 11.96 0.95
C TYR A 68 -7.89 11.10 2.18
N SER A 69 -8.98 11.42 2.89
CA SER A 69 -9.48 10.60 3.99
C SER A 69 -10.92 10.20 3.71
N ILE A 70 -11.14 8.88 3.62
CA ILE A 70 -12.45 8.26 3.48
C ILE A 70 -12.77 7.56 4.79
N ARG A 71 -13.96 7.77 5.34
CA ARG A 71 -14.37 7.24 6.65
C ARG A 71 -15.63 6.43 6.55
N LYS A 72 -15.78 5.47 7.46
CA LYS A 72 -16.92 4.54 7.53
C LYS A 72 -17.07 3.70 6.25
N LEU A 73 -15.95 3.29 5.67
CA LEU A 73 -15.98 2.35 4.56
C LEU A 73 -16.20 0.95 5.13
N THR A 74 -17.11 0.19 4.53
CA THR A 74 -17.31 -1.23 4.86
C THR A 74 -16.70 -2.06 3.74
N VAL A 75 -15.88 -3.04 4.12
CA VAL A 75 -15.21 -3.95 3.18
C VAL A 75 -15.62 -5.37 3.56
N PRO A 76 -16.14 -6.18 2.63
CA PRO A 76 -16.43 -7.59 2.89
C PRO A 76 -15.21 -8.32 3.46
N GLY A 77 -15.39 -9.10 4.53
CA GLY A 77 -14.29 -9.77 5.23
C GLY A 77 -13.60 -8.95 6.32
N ILE A 78 -13.93 -7.65 6.47
CA ILE A 78 -13.47 -6.81 7.59
C ILE A 78 -14.66 -6.45 8.46
N GLU A 79 -14.66 -6.93 9.70
CA GLU A 79 -15.82 -6.84 10.60
C GLU A 79 -16.24 -5.40 10.91
N LYS A 80 -15.26 -4.52 11.12
CA LYS A 80 -15.50 -3.13 11.55
C LYS A 80 -15.34 -2.16 10.38
N PRO A 81 -16.17 -1.09 10.32
CA PRO A 81 -15.95 -0.04 9.34
C PRO A 81 -14.58 0.62 9.50
N ILE A 82 -13.92 0.88 8.38
CA ILE A 82 -12.55 1.39 8.33
C ILE A 82 -12.49 2.85 7.91
N LYS A 83 -11.30 3.43 8.10
CA LYS A 83 -10.87 4.71 7.54
C LYS A 83 -9.69 4.45 6.61
N LEU A 84 -9.82 4.90 5.37
CA LEU A 84 -8.69 4.99 4.44
C LEU A 84 -8.04 6.37 4.56
N SER A 85 -6.71 6.39 4.65
CA SER A 85 -5.91 7.59 4.48
C SER A 85 -5.02 7.38 3.25
N ILE A 86 -5.32 8.09 2.17
CA ILE A 86 -4.75 7.87 0.84
C ILE A 86 -3.86 9.05 0.49
N ASN A 87 -2.64 8.78 0.03
CA ASN A 87 -1.71 9.78 -0.48
C ASN A 87 -1.48 9.52 -1.97
N ASP A 88 -1.74 10.51 -2.82
CA ASP A 88 -1.36 10.48 -4.25
C ASP A 88 0.04 11.05 -4.42
N GLY A 89 0.88 10.35 -5.20
CA GLY A 89 2.30 10.62 -5.27
C GLY A 89 3.03 9.74 -6.28
N VAL A 90 4.33 9.59 -6.05
CA VAL A 90 5.22 8.75 -6.86
C VAL A 90 5.91 7.75 -5.97
N ARG A 91 5.86 6.47 -6.38
CA ARG A 91 6.69 5.39 -5.86
C ARG A 91 8.07 5.50 -6.49
N ILE A 92 9.09 5.61 -5.64
CA ILE A 92 10.49 5.80 -6.06
C ILE A 92 11.21 4.46 -6.01
N ILE A 93 11.83 4.11 -7.14
CA ILE A 93 12.58 2.85 -7.31
C ILE A 93 14.05 3.16 -7.52
N GLU A 94 14.90 2.69 -6.59
CA GLU A 94 16.35 2.84 -6.65
C GLU A 94 16.98 1.45 -6.57
N ASN A 95 17.96 1.17 -7.44
CA ASN A 95 18.62 -0.14 -7.53
C ASN A 95 17.65 -1.32 -7.63
N GLU A 96 16.56 -1.16 -8.39
CA GLU A 96 15.51 -2.19 -8.59
C GLU A 96 14.69 -2.52 -7.33
N CYS A 97 14.88 -1.73 -6.26
CA CYS A 97 14.17 -1.87 -5.00
C CYS A 97 13.28 -0.67 -4.72
N PHE A 98 12.19 -0.89 -3.98
CA PHE A 98 11.39 0.20 -3.43
C PHE A 98 12.23 1.02 -2.45
N SER A 99 12.47 2.28 -2.77
CA SER A 99 13.25 3.22 -1.94
C SER A 99 12.35 4.14 -1.12
N GLY A 100 11.18 4.52 -1.65
CA GLY A 100 10.22 5.30 -0.87
C GLY A 100 9.04 5.84 -1.68
N PHE A 101 8.26 6.71 -1.03
CA PHE A 101 7.08 7.33 -1.63
C PHE A 101 7.08 8.84 -1.44
N ARG A 102 6.95 9.60 -2.55
CA ARG A 102 6.91 11.07 -2.55
C ARG A 102 5.49 11.56 -2.80
N THR A 103 4.81 12.02 -1.74
CA THR A 103 3.44 12.55 -1.83
C THR A 103 3.40 13.94 -2.47
N PHE A 104 2.37 14.23 -3.28
CA PHE A 104 2.16 15.54 -3.88
C PHE A 104 1.59 16.55 -2.87
N THR A 105 2.45 17.23 -2.13
CA THR A 105 2.00 18.19 -1.09
C THR A 105 1.49 19.52 -1.63
N SER A 106 1.81 19.87 -2.89
CA SER A 106 1.33 21.09 -3.56
C SER A 106 1.48 20.95 -5.08
N THR A 107 0.87 21.86 -5.86
CA THR A 107 1.06 21.92 -7.32
C THR A 107 2.53 22.09 -7.70
N LYS A 108 3.27 22.93 -6.97
CA LYS A 108 4.71 23.13 -7.19
C LYS A 108 5.49 21.83 -6.94
N LYS A 109 5.26 21.18 -5.79
CA LYS A 109 5.92 19.92 -5.46
C LYS A 109 5.55 18.78 -6.40
N ARG A 110 4.30 18.74 -6.89
CA ARG A 110 3.90 17.79 -7.92
C ARG A 110 4.70 17.95 -9.21
N LYS A 111 4.82 19.19 -9.72
CA LYS A 111 5.63 19.48 -10.92
C LYS A 111 7.10 19.09 -10.71
N GLU A 112 7.65 19.43 -9.54
CA GLU A 112 9.03 19.08 -9.17
C GLU A 112 9.24 17.56 -9.10
N ILE A 113 8.34 16.82 -8.45
CA ILE A 113 8.45 15.36 -8.33
C ILE A 113 8.34 14.72 -9.72
N ILE A 114 7.35 15.11 -10.53
CA ILE A 114 7.16 14.57 -11.88
C ILE A 114 8.36 14.87 -12.80
N ALA A 115 8.92 16.08 -12.73
CA ALA A 115 10.08 16.46 -13.54
C ALA A 115 11.36 15.67 -13.18
N ASN A 116 11.42 15.08 -12.00
CA ASN A 116 12.55 14.28 -11.53
C ASN A 116 12.24 12.76 -11.50
N MET A 117 11.15 12.32 -12.12
CA MET A 117 10.85 10.90 -12.24
C MET A 117 11.82 10.23 -13.21
N THR A 118 12.29 9.05 -12.81
CA THR A 118 12.98 8.13 -13.70
C THR A 118 11.97 7.19 -14.38
N GLU A 119 12.41 6.47 -15.42
CA GLU A 119 11.57 5.46 -16.09
C GLU A 119 11.14 4.32 -15.15
N LYS A 120 11.87 4.11 -14.05
CA LYS A 120 11.54 3.10 -13.03
C LYS A 120 10.50 3.60 -12.03
N ASP A 121 10.32 4.91 -11.91
CA ASP A 121 9.36 5.49 -10.99
C ASP A 121 7.95 5.38 -11.55
N SER A 122 6.97 5.19 -10.67
CA SER A 122 5.57 5.12 -11.07
C SER A 122 4.74 6.10 -10.26
N ARG A 123 3.81 6.79 -10.92
CA ARG A 123 2.73 7.45 -10.19
C ARG A 123 1.93 6.36 -9.50
N SER A 124 1.65 6.54 -8.22
CA SER A 124 0.95 5.54 -7.40
C SER A 124 0.15 6.23 -6.31
N ILE A 125 -0.80 5.51 -5.74
CA ILE A 125 -1.40 5.87 -4.46
C ILE A 125 -0.85 4.99 -3.35
N MET A 126 -0.67 5.59 -2.16
CA MET A 126 -0.30 4.88 -0.93
C MET A 126 -1.47 4.97 0.06
N ILE A 127 -1.95 3.83 0.53
CA ILE A 127 -3.16 3.72 1.34
C ILE A 127 -2.83 3.13 2.72
N TYR A 128 -3.23 3.85 3.76
CA TYR A 128 -3.24 3.34 5.14
C TYR A 128 -4.66 2.97 5.55
N VAL A 129 -4.83 1.75 6.07
CA VAL A 129 -6.11 1.24 6.55
C VAL A 129 -6.15 1.28 8.08
N ASN A 130 -6.97 2.17 8.63
CA ASN A 130 -7.06 2.42 10.06
C ASN A 130 -8.46 2.16 10.59
N GLU A 131 -8.57 1.91 11.90
CA GLU A 131 -9.86 1.91 12.57
C GLU A 131 -10.55 3.27 12.42
N ASN A 132 -11.87 3.25 12.31
CA ASN A 132 -12.64 4.47 12.17
C ASN A 132 -12.46 5.37 13.42
N ARG A 133 -12.40 6.70 13.20
CA ARG A 133 -12.15 7.76 14.21
C ARG A 133 -10.75 7.78 14.84
N LEU A 134 -9.98 6.69 14.81
CA LEU A 134 -8.60 6.66 15.30
C LEU A 134 -7.62 6.96 14.15
N LYS A 135 -6.56 7.72 14.44
CA LYS A 135 -5.65 8.21 13.37
C LYS A 135 -4.56 7.21 13.02
N TYR A 136 -4.18 6.34 13.95
CA TYR A 136 -2.99 5.49 13.84
C TYR A 136 -3.20 4.05 14.32
N THR A 137 -4.43 3.66 14.63
CA THR A 137 -4.76 2.29 15.01
C THR A 137 -5.02 1.50 13.73
N PRO A 138 -4.17 0.52 13.37
CA PRO A 138 -4.39 -0.30 12.18
C PRO A 138 -5.70 -1.08 12.32
N ALA A 139 -6.48 -1.14 11.22
CA ALA A 139 -7.72 -1.93 11.19
C ALA A 139 -7.52 -3.35 10.65
N ILE A 140 -6.38 -3.63 10.02
CA ILE A 140 -6.04 -4.93 9.46
C ILE A 140 -5.06 -5.61 10.41
N GLY A 141 -5.52 -6.64 11.13
CA GLY A 141 -4.74 -7.36 12.13
C GLY A 141 -4.25 -8.72 11.65
N SER A 142 -4.88 -9.30 10.62
CA SER A 142 -4.62 -10.65 10.13
C SER A 142 -4.26 -10.69 8.64
N GLU A 143 -3.67 -11.81 8.20
CA GLU A 143 -3.42 -12.06 6.76
C GLU A 143 -4.74 -12.22 5.99
N ALA A 144 -5.78 -12.82 6.60
CA ALA A 144 -7.09 -12.97 5.96
C ALA A 144 -7.77 -11.62 5.69
N GLU A 145 -7.67 -10.66 6.62
CA GLU A 145 -8.16 -9.30 6.39
C GLU A 145 -7.31 -8.55 5.36
N ASN A 146 -6.00 -8.84 5.28
CA ASN A 146 -5.14 -8.28 4.25
C ASN A 146 -5.54 -8.77 2.85
N GLU A 147 -5.79 -10.07 2.70
CA GLU A 147 -6.28 -10.69 1.47
C GLU A 147 -7.66 -10.12 1.07
N ALA A 148 -8.59 -10.02 2.03
CA ALA A 148 -9.89 -9.39 1.79
C ALA A 148 -9.78 -7.94 1.29
N MET A 149 -8.81 -7.18 1.83
CA MET A 149 -8.57 -5.81 1.38
C MET A 149 -7.96 -5.74 -0.03
N GLN A 150 -7.05 -6.65 -0.37
CA GLN A 150 -6.49 -6.75 -1.73
C GLN A 150 -7.58 -7.08 -2.74
N LEU A 151 -8.39 -8.11 -2.48
CA LEU A 151 -9.52 -8.50 -3.33
C LEU A 151 -10.53 -7.36 -3.49
N TYR A 152 -10.77 -6.58 -2.44
CA TYR A 152 -11.62 -5.41 -2.53
C TYR A 152 -11.05 -4.36 -3.50
N PHE A 153 -9.75 -4.05 -3.44
CA PHE A 153 -9.14 -3.14 -4.39
C PHE A 153 -9.10 -3.70 -5.82
N ASP A 154 -8.82 -4.99 -6.00
CA ASP A 154 -8.86 -5.66 -7.31
C ASP A 154 -10.25 -5.58 -7.93
N SER A 155 -11.31 -5.72 -7.11
CA SER A 155 -12.69 -5.56 -7.56
C SER A 155 -12.99 -4.15 -8.04
N LEU A 156 -12.32 -3.12 -7.49
CA LEU A 156 -12.42 -1.75 -7.97
C LEU A 156 -11.65 -1.53 -9.27
N ILE A 157 -10.64 -2.33 -9.58
CA ILE A 157 -9.95 -2.26 -10.88
C ILE A 157 -10.81 -2.93 -11.95
N SER A 158 -11.39 -4.09 -11.64
CA SER A 158 -12.07 -4.97 -12.62
C SER A 158 -13.55 -4.63 -12.91
N SER A 159 -14.11 -3.62 -12.26
CA SER A 159 -15.53 -3.24 -12.40
C SER A 159 -15.74 -2.22 -13.53
N ASP A 160 -15.94 -2.71 -14.75
CA ASP A 160 -16.46 -1.92 -15.88
C ASP A 160 -17.99 -1.92 -15.93
#